data_AF-A0A3N4J735-F1
#
_entry.id   AF-A0A3N4J735-F1
#
_cell.length_a   1.000
_cell.length_b   1.000
_cell.length_c   1.000
_cell.angle_alpha   90.00
_cell.angle_beta   90.00
_cell.angle_gamma   90.00
#
_symmetry.space_group_name_H-M   'P 1'
#
loop_
_entity.id
_entity.type
_entity.pdbx_description
1 polymer ?
#
loop_
_entity_poly.entity_id
_entity_poly.type
_entity_poly.pdbx_seq_one_letter_code
_entity_poly.pdbx_strand_id
1 'polypeptide(L)'
;MNTVQALLHTHSGRLLVLGTALAATGVTIWDNHRGRNHAANNFDTKINTKIDDVNIKIDGVRADIDRIERKLENSQSMILITGFHTMNALDGNKKPMREWLQRFERCVQSGGEDCDPVPKA
;
A
#
# COMPACT_ATOMS: atom_id res chain seq x y z
N MET A 1 38.55 46.90 47.98
CA MET A 1 37.30 47.07 47.21
C MET A 1 37.48 47.81 45.88
N ASN A 2 38.51 48.64 45.69
CA ASN A 2 38.64 49.50 44.49
C ASN A 2 39.11 48.79 43.21
N THR A 3 39.76 47.63 43.32
CA THR A 3 40.31 46.87 42.18
C THR A 3 39.25 46.09 41.39
N VAL A 4 38.22 45.56 42.06
CA VAL A 4 37.12 44.83 41.41
C VAL A 4 36.22 45.78 40.62
N GLN A 5 35.99 46.99 41.14
CA GLN A 5 35.18 48.02 40.51
C GLN A 5 35.86 48.63 39.27
N ALA A 6 37.20 48.79 39.30
CA ALA A 6 37.99 49.19 38.14
C ALA A 6 38.02 48.11 37.04
N LEU A 7 38.10 46.83 37.41
CA LEU A 7 38.07 45.70 36.47
C LEU A 7 36.69 45.61 35.77
N LEU A 8 35.60 45.80 36.51
CA LEU A 8 34.24 45.86 35.96
C LEU A 8 34.05 47.05 35.02
N HIS A 9 34.55 48.24 35.35
CA HIS A 9 34.46 49.39 34.46
C HIS A 9 35.31 49.24 33.18
N THR A 10 36.47 48.59 33.25
CA THR A 10 37.38 48.44 32.10
C THR A 10 36.95 47.29 31.16
N HIS A 11 36.25 46.28 31.68
CA HIS A 11 35.84 45.09 30.91
C HIS A 11 34.33 44.96 30.64
N SER A 12 33.48 45.79 31.26
CA SER A 12 32.02 45.78 31.05
C SER A 12 31.62 45.88 29.58
N GLY A 13 32.24 46.77 28.80
CA GLY A 13 31.98 46.90 27.37
C GLY A 13 32.34 45.63 26.58
N ARG A 14 33.45 44.97 26.92
CA ARG A 14 33.86 43.69 26.28
C ARG A 14 32.95 42.53 26.69
N LEU A 15 32.52 42.48 27.95
CA LEU A 15 31.56 41.50 28.48
C LEU A 15 30.19 41.65 27.82
N LEU A 16 29.74 42.88 27.59
CA LEU A 16 28.45 43.17 26.97
C LEU A 16 28.46 42.81 25.47
N VAL A 17 29.57 43.08 24.77
CA VAL A 17 29.78 42.66 23.37
C VAL A 17 29.88 41.13 23.24
N LEU A 18 30.55 40.45 24.17
CA LEU A 18 30.59 38.99 24.20
C LEU A 18 29.20 38.39 24.48
N GLY A 19 28.44 38.97 25.41
CA GLY A 19 27.09 38.51 25.74
C GLY A 19 26.10 38.65 24.58
N THR A 20 26.14 39.76 23.85
CA THR A 20 25.27 39.97 22.67
C THR A 20 25.65 39.08 21.49
N ALA A 21 26.94 38.85 21.25
CA ALA A 21 27.40 37.92 20.21
C ALA A 21 27.00 36.46 20.50
N LEU A 22 27.10 36.01 21.76
CA LEU A 22 26.65 34.68 22.18
C LEU A 22 25.13 34.54 22.09
N ALA A 23 24.37 35.58 22.42
CA ALA A 23 22.91 35.56 22.26
C ALA A 23 22.51 35.48 20.78
N ALA A 24 23.13 36.27 19.90
CA ALA A 24 22.84 36.27 18.47
C ALA A 24 23.18 34.92 17.80
N THR A 25 24.32 34.32 18.15
CA THR A 25 24.69 32.98 17.65
C THR A 25 23.77 31.89 18.21
N GLY A 26 23.35 31.98 19.47
CA GLY A 26 22.37 31.07 20.06
C GLY A 26 21.01 31.10 19.34
N VAL A 27 20.50 32.29 19.00
CA VAL A 27 19.24 32.45 18.25
C VAL A 27 19.34 31.82 16.86
N THR A 28 20.42 32.06 16.12
CA THR A 28 20.58 31.46 14.77
C THR A 28 20.70 29.94 14.83
N ILE A 29 21.36 29.38 15.85
CA ILE A 29 21.42 27.92 16.07
C ILE A 29 20.03 27.36 16.37
N TRP A 30 19.25 28.04 17.22
CA TRP A 30 17.89 27.63 17.57
C TRP A 30 16.95 27.65 16.36
N ASP A 31 16.97 28.72 15.57
CA ASP A 31 16.14 28.84 14.37
C ASP A 31 16.51 27.78 13.33
N ASN A 32 17.80 27.51 13.14
CA ASN A 32 18.28 26.42 12.29
C ASN A 32 17.82 25.03 12.80
N HIS A 33 17.87 24.81 14.11
CA HIS A 33 17.40 23.55 14.71
C HIS A 33 15.89 23.37 14.49
N ARG A 34 15.09 24.41 14.76
CA ARG A 34 13.65 24.39 14.52
C ARG A 34 13.33 24.17 13.04
N GLY A 35 14.02 24.86 12.13
CA GLY A 35 13.86 24.71 10.68
C GLY A 35 14.14 23.28 10.20
N ARG A 36 15.22 22.65 10.69
CA ARG A 36 15.53 21.25 10.37
C ARG A 36 14.49 20.27 10.91
N ASN A 37 13.99 20.48 12.13
CA ASN A 37 12.93 19.63 12.70
C ASN A 37 11.64 19.74 11.88
N HIS A 38 11.24 20.95 11.45
CA HIS A 38 10.09 21.10 10.56
C HIS A 38 10.29 20.41 9.21
N ALA A 39 11.47 20.53 8.61
CA ALA A 39 11.78 19.86 7.35
C ALA A 39 11.75 18.32 7.50
N ALA A 40 12.29 17.79 8.60
CA ALA A 40 12.26 16.37 8.91
C ALA A 40 10.83 15.85 9.09
N ASN A 41 9.99 16.56 9.87
CA ASN A 41 8.60 16.17 10.09
C ASN A 41 7.77 16.21 8.80
N ASN A 42 7.98 17.23 7.96
CA ASN A 42 7.31 17.33 6.67
C ASN A 42 7.73 16.19 5.71
N PHE A 43 9.02 15.84 5.72
CA PHE A 43 9.52 14.72 4.94
C PHE A 43 8.95 13.38 5.42
N ASP A 44 8.94 13.15 6.73
CA ASP A 44 8.35 11.96 7.37
C ASP A 44 6.86 11.82 6.98
N THR A 45 6.09 12.90 7.12
CA THR A 45 4.68 12.95 6.72
C THR A 45 4.50 12.57 5.25
N LYS A 46 5.29 13.17 4.36
CA LYS A 46 5.19 12.93 2.90
C LYS A 46 5.58 11.49 2.54
N ILE A 47 6.55 10.90 3.22
CA ILE A 47 6.91 9.50 3.05
C ILE A 47 5.77 8.60 3.51
N ASN A 48 5.23 8.83 4.70
CA ASN A 48 4.14 8.02 5.25
C ASN A 48 2.91 8.03 4.32
N THR A 49 2.52 9.20 3.79
CA THR A 49 1.44 9.29 2.80
C THR A 49 1.73 8.50 1.52
N LYS A 50 2.98 8.49 1.05
CA LYS A 50 3.36 7.70 -0.14
C LYS A 50 3.36 6.20 0.15
N ILE A 51 3.79 5.80 1.35
CA ILE A 51 3.73 4.40 1.80
C ILE A 51 2.26 3.95 1.85
N ASP A 52 1.36 4.78 2.38
CA ASP A 52 -0.07 4.48 2.43
C ASP A 52 -0.67 4.31 1.02
N ASP A 53 -0.34 5.19 0.07
CA ASP A 53 -0.76 5.07 -1.33
C ASP A 53 -0.26 3.76 -1.98
N VAL A 54 1.00 3.38 -1.68
CA VAL A 54 1.57 2.11 -2.14
C VAL A 54 0.84 0.92 -1.52
N ASN A 55 0.52 0.96 -0.23
CA ASN A 55 -0.23 -0.10 0.45
C ASN A 55 -1.61 -0.31 -0.17
N ILE A 56 -2.35 0.77 -0.44
CA ILE A 56 -3.66 0.70 -1.12
C ILE A 56 -3.53 0.03 -2.50
N LYS A 57 -2.49 0.37 -3.26
CA LYS A 57 -2.24 -0.25 -4.58
C LYS A 57 -1.89 -1.73 -4.44
N ILE A 58 -1.08 -2.12 -3.45
CA ILE A 58 -0.74 -3.51 -3.17
C ILE A 58 -1.99 -4.32 -2.81
N ASP A 59 -2.87 -3.77 -1.97
CA ASP A 59 -4.12 -4.43 -1.60
C ASP A 59 -5.05 -4.61 -2.81
N GLY A 60 -5.11 -3.60 -3.69
CA GLY A 60 -5.82 -3.71 -4.97
C GLY A 60 -5.26 -4.82 -5.87
N VAL A 61 -3.93 -4.89 -6.02
CA VAL A 61 -3.27 -5.96 -6.79
C VAL A 61 -3.54 -7.34 -6.19
N ARG A 62 -3.52 -7.47 -4.86
CA ARG A 62 -3.85 -8.74 -4.19
C ARG A 62 -5.28 -9.18 -4.51
N ALA A 63 -6.26 -8.27 -4.43
CA ALA A 63 -7.64 -8.58 -4.76
C ALA A 63 -7.82 -9.01 -6.23
N ASP A 64 -7.07 -8.41 -7.15
CA ASP A 64 -7.07 -8.83 -8.56
C ASP A 64 -6.44 -10.21 -8.76
N ILE A 65 -5.36 -10.54 -8.04
CA ILE A 65 -4.76 -11.88 -8.05
C ILE A 65 -5.77 -12.92 -7.55
N ASP A 66 -6.42 -12.69 -6.41
CA ASP A 66 -7.42 -13.62 -5.85
C ASP A 66 -8.62 -13.82 -6.80
N ARG A 67 -8.98 -12.79 -7.56
CA ARG A 67 -10.02 -12.88 -8.59
C ARG A 67 -9.55 -13.68 -9.81
N ILE A 68 -8.29 -13.52 -10.23
CA ILE A 68 -7.71 -14.29 -11.34
C ILE A 68 -7.57 -15.76 -10.96
N GLU A 69 -7.12 -16.06 -9.74
CA GLU A 69 -6.97 -17.43 -9.22
C GLU A 69 -8.31 -18.16 -9.27
N ARG A 70 -9.39 -17.58 -8.72
CA ARG A 70 -10.74 -18.17 -8.80
C ARG A 70 -11.22 -18.42 -10.24
N LYS A 71 -10.91 -17.50 -11.16
CA LYS A 71 -11.26 -17.68 -12.58
C LYS A 71 -10.46 -18.81 -13.23
N LEU A 72 -9.20 -18.96 -12.84
CA LEU A 72 -8.34 -20.04 -13.30
C LEU A 72 -8.84 -21.40 -12.80
N GLU A 73 -9.14 -21.51 -11.50
CA GLU A 73 -9.72 -22.71 -10.90
C GLU A 73 -11.03 -23.12 -11.61
N ASN A 74 -11.93 -22.16 -11.82
CA ASN A 74 -13.18 -22.40 -12.55
C ASN A 74 -12.92 -22.88 -13.98
N SER A 75 -11.95 -22.28 -14.68
CA SER A 75 -11.61 -22.66 -16.05
C SER A 75 -11.03 -24.08 -16.12
N GLN A 76 -10.14 -24.43 -15.18
CA GLN A 76 -9.57 -25.78 -15.08
C GLN A 76 -10.66 -26.82 -14.82
N SER A 77 -11.58 -26.53 -13.90
CA SER A 77 -12.67 -27.46 -13.59
C SER A 77 -13.64 -27.64 -14.77
N MET A 78 -13.96 -26.56 -15.50
CA MET A 78 -14.75 -26.63 -16.75
C MET A 78 -14.09 -27.53 -17.81
N ILE A 79 -12.77 -27.43 -17.98
CA ILE A 79 -12.01 -28.28 -18.91
C ILE A 79 -12.09 -29.75 -18.50
N LEU A 80 -11.87 -30.06 -17.22
CA LEU A 80 -11.90 -31.43 -16.71
C LEU A 80 -13.29 -32.06 -16.85
N ILE A 81 -14.34 -31.35 -16.45
CA ILE A 81 -15.73 -31.84 -16.56
C ILE A 81 -16.11 -32.05 -18.03
N THR A 82 -15.78 -31.10 -18.90
CA THR A 82 -16.07 -31.22 -20.33
C THR A 82 -15.30 -32.40 -20.94
N GLY A 83 -14.03 -32.58 -20.58
CA GLY A 83 -13.24 -33.74 -20.99
C GLY A 83 -13.86 -35.06 -20.54
N PHE A 84 -14.25 -35.17 -19.26
CA PHE A 84 -14.91 -36.35 -18.71
C PHE A 84 -16.24 -36.67 -19.43
N HIS A 85 -17.08 -35.67 -19.66
CA HIS A 85 -18.34 -35.86 -20.40
C HIS A 85 -18.11 -36.21 -21.87
N THR A 86 -17.07 -35.66 -22.49
CA THR A 86 -16.69 -35.98 -23.87
C THR A 86 -16.24 -37.43 -23.99
N MET A 87 -15.38 -37.91 -23.08
CA MET A 87 -14.96 -39.31 -23.07
C MET A 87 -16.15 -40.27 -22.89
N ASN A 88 -17.06 -40.00 -21.96
CA ASN A 88 -18.28 -40.80 -21.81
C ASN A 88 -19.14 -40.83 -23.09
N ALA A 89 -19.24 -39.69 -23.80
CA ALA A 89 -19.98 -39.61 -25.05
C ALA A 89 -19.33 -40.40 -26.18
N LEU A 90 -17.99 -40.45 -26.21
CA LEU A 90 -17.21 -41.28 -27.14
C LEU A 90 -17.36 -42.77 -26.85
N ASP A 91 -17.46 -43.15 -25.57
CA ASP A 91 -17.75 -44.52 -25.12
C ASP A 91 -19.23 -44.93 -25.33
N GLY A 92 -20.04 -44.06 -25.94
CA GLY A 92 -21.43 -44.33 -26.32
C GLY A 92 -22.48 -43.78 -25.34
N ASN A 93 -22.08 -43.39 -24.13
CA ASN A 93 -22.99 -42.75 -23.17
C ASN A 93 -23.07 -41.23 -23.39
N LYS A 94 -23.95 -40.80 -24.29
CA LYS A 94 -24.12 -39.39 -24.67
C LYS A 94 -24.95 -38.55 -23.69
N LYS A 95 -25.62 -39.17 -22.70
CA LYS A 95 -26.55 -38.48 -21.81
C LYS A 95 -25.86 -37.36 -20.98
N PRO A 96 -24.71 -37.59 -20.31
CA PRO A 96 -24.06 -36.56 -19.51
C PRO A 96 -23.66 -35.32 -20.31
N MET A 97 -23.11 -35.52 -21.52
CA MET A 97 -22.72 -34.42 -22.40
C MET A 97 -23.92 -33.58 -22.86
N ARG A 98 -25.07 -34.22 -23.13
CA ARG A 98 -26.30 -33.51 -23.52
C ARG A 98 -26.82 -32.64 -22.37
N GLU A 99 -26.88 -33.18 -21.16
CA GLU A 99 -27.33 -32.44 -19.97
C GLU A 99 -26.36 -31.31 -19.59
N TRP A 100 -25.05 -31.52 -19.78
CA TRP A 100 -24.03 -30.49 -19.59
C TRP A 100 -24.21 -29.33 -20.56
N LEU A 101 -24.35 -29.61 -21.86
CA LEU A 101 -24.56 -28.57 -22.88
C LEU A 101 -25.83 -27.75 -22.63
N GLN A 102 -26.93 -28.40 -22.25
CA GLN A 102 -28.18 -27.70 -21.91
C GLN A 102 -28.02 -26.75 -20.72
N ARG A 103 -27.29 -27.18 -19.68
CA ARG A 103 -26.98 -26.31 -18.53
C ARG A 103 -26.08 -25.15 -18.93
N PHE A 104 -25.03 -25.43 -19.71
CA PHE A 104 -24.11 -24.41 -20.18
C PHE A 104 -24.82 -23.36 -21.04
N GLU A 105 -25.72 -23.78 -21.93
CA GLU A 105 -26.51 -22.87 -22.76
C GLU A 105 -27.42 -21.96 -21.92
N ARG A 106 -28.10 -22.50 -20.90
CA ARG A 106 -28.88 -21.68 -19.95
C ARG A 106 -28.01 -20.68 -19.17
N CYS A 107 -26.84 -21.12 -18.73
CA CYS A 107 -25.86 -20.27 -18.04
C CYS A 107 -25.37 -19.11 -18.94
N VAL A 108 -25.13 -19.36 -20.23
CA VAL A 108 -24.77 -18.31 -21.21
C VAL A 108 -25.95 -17.36 -21.46
N GLN A 109 -27.16 -17.88 -21.62
CA GLN A 109 -28.36 -17.08 -21.89
C GLN A 109 -28.74 -16.16 -20.70
N SER A 110 -28.52 -16.61 -19.47
CA SER A 110 -28.73 -15.82 -18.25
C SER A 110 -27.59 -14.86 -17.93
N GLY A 111 -26.55 -14.77 -18.78
CA GLY A 111 -25.40 -13.90 -18.53
C GLY A 111 -24.57 -14.30 -17.30
N GLY A 112 -24.70 -15.54 -16.82
CA GLY A 112 -23.97 -16.04 -15.67
C GLY A 112 -24.82 -16.35 -14.43
N GLU A 113 -26.09 -15.94 -14.39
CA GLU A 113 -26.93 -16.06 -13.20
C GLU A 113 -27.35 -17.51 -12.90
N ASP A 114 -27.61 -18.31 -13.95
CA ASP A 114 -28.04 -19.72 -13.83
C ASP A 114 -26.87 -20.72 -13.90
N CYS A 115 -25.64 -20.28 -13.71
CA CYS A 115 -24.49 -21.17 -13.71
C CYS A 115 -24.37 -21.89 -12.36
N ASP A 116 -24.58 -23.21 -12.36
CA ASP A 116 -24.27 -24.04 -11.19
C ASP A 116 -22.80 -23.81 -10.79
N PRO A 117 -22.48 -23.63 -9.49
CA PRO A 117 -21.10 -23.57 -9.04
C PRO A 117 -20.40 -24.85 -9.46
N VAL A 118 -19.27 -24.70 -10.15
CA VAL A 118 -18.51 -25.86 -10.60
C VAL A 118 -18.11 -26.69 -9.38
N PRO A 119 -18.41 -28.00 -9.34
CA PRO A 119 -18.02 -28.84 -8.21
C PRO A 119 -16.51 -28.70 -7.96
N LYS A 120 -16.14 -28.34 -6.73
CA LYS A 120 -14.74 -28.41 -6.31
C LYS A 120 -14.37 -29.89 -6.25
N ALA A 121 -13.31 -30.26 -6.96
CA ALA A 121 -12.70 -31.58 -6.87
C ALA A 121 -12.09 -31.79 -5.48
#